data_AF-A0A3D3XXQ5-F1
#
_entry.id   AF-A0A3D3XXQ5-F1
#
_cell.length_a   1.000
_cell.length_b   1.000
_cell.length_c   1.000
_cell.angle_alpha   90.00
_cell.angle_beta   90.00
_cell.angle_gamma   90.00
#
_symmetry.space_group_name_H-M   'P 1'
#
loop_
_entity.id
_entity.type
_entity.pdbx_description
1 polymer ?
#
loop_
_entity_poly.entity_id
_entity_poly.type
_entity_poly.pdbx_seq_one_letter_code
_entity_poly.pdbx_strand_id
1 'polypeptide(L)' 'IGVTSIVATAVPDLRAMTRDTHDQYTDIVLHGSRLDKGMAGFEGTLDNDQAEAIRAFVVSEANKIRERREDIRNRFN' A
#
# COMPACT_ATOMS: atom_id res chain seq x y z
N ILE A 1 27.90 12.41 -11.46
CA ILE A 1 27.42 11.05 -11.06
C ILE A 1 26.60 11.24 -9.81
N GLY A 2 25.27 11.30 -9.94
CA GLY A 2 24.37 11.54 -8.82
C GLY A 2 24.17 10.26 -8.04
N VAL A 3 24.72 10.21 -6.83
CA VAL A 3 24.50 9.11 -5.89
C VAL A 3 23.05 9.21 -5.42
N THR A 4 22.17 8.36 -5.93
CA THR A 4 20.86 8.10 -5.33
C THR A 4 21.10 7.47 -3.96
N SER A 5 21.09 8.31 -2.93
CA SER A 5 21.11 7.83 -1.54
C SER A 5 19.86 6.99 -1.34
N ILE A 6 20.04 5.67 -1.29
CA ILE A 6 19.05 4.75 -0.74
C ILE A 6 18.96 5.00 0.76
N VAL A 7 18.36 6.11 1.16
CA VAL A 7 17.79 6.20 2.49
C VAL A 7 16.67 5.17 2.47
N ALA A 8 16.97 3.95 2.92
CA ALA A 8 15.99 2.91 3.12
C ALA A 8 15.11 3.31 4.30
N THR A 9 14.26 4.32 4.12
CA THR A 9 13.07 4.46 4.93
C THR A 9 12.28 3.18 4.70
N ALA A 10 12.12 2.35 5.73
CA ALA A 10 11.33 1.14 5.62
C ALA A 10 9.91 1.54 5.17
N VAL A 11 9.61 1.35 3.89
CA VAL A 11 8.30 1.65 3.33
C VAL A 11 7.32 0.62 3.89
N PRO A 12 6.22 1.04 4.52
CA PRO A 12 5.23 0.11 5.06
C PRO A 12 4.65 -0.81 3.96
N ASP A 13 4.43 -2.08 4.28
CA ASP A 13 3.75 -3.01 3.37
C ASP A 13 2.27 -2.65 3.27
N LEU A 14 1.82 -2.30 2.06
CA LEU A 14 0.43 -1.93 1.79
C LEU A 14 -0.56 -3.06 2.09
N ARG A 15 -0.13 -4.32 2.00
CA ARG A 15 -0.99 -5.50 2.29
C ARG A 15 -1.28 -5.65 3.78
N ALA A 16 -0.55 -4.92 4.63
CA ALA A 16 -0.73 -4.87 6.07
C ALA A 16 -1.37 -3.56 6.55
N MET A 17 -1.97 -2.78 5.66
CA MET A 17 -2.66 -1.53 6.02
C MET A 17 -3.79 -1.76 7.03
N THR A 18 -3.96 -0.78 7.92
CA THR A 18 -5.11 -0.74 8.83
C THR A 18 -6.37 -0.29 8.10
N ARG A 19 -7.55 -0.57 8.69
CA ARG A 19 -8.84 -0.07 8.18
C ARG A 19 -8.84 1.45 8.03
N ASP A 20 -8.32 2.16 9.02
CA ASP A 20 -8.20 3.63 8.99
C ASP A 20 -7.34 4.12 7.80
N THR A 21 -6.24 3.42 7.49
CA THR A 21 -5.42 3.76 6.32
C THR A 21 -6.15 3.44 5.00
N HIS A 22 -7.00 2.41 4.98
CA HIS A 22 -7.85 2.12 3.83
C HIS A 22 -8.92 3.19 3.59
N ASP A 23 -9.44 3.81 4.65
CA ASP A 23 -10.44 4.88 4.57
C ASP A 23 -9.80 6.21 4.09
N GLN A 24 -8.54 6.44 4.47
CA GLN A 24 -7.75 7.61 4.05
C GLN A 24 -6.97 7.39 2.75
N TYR A 25 -7.11 6.24 2.09
CA TYR A 25 -6.22 5.80 1.01
C TYR A 25 -6.12 6.81 -0.14
N THR A 26 -7.27 7.29 -0.63
CA THR A 26 -7.34 8.25 -1.73
C THR A 26 -6.65 9.57 -1.38
N ASP A 27 -6.86 10.06 -0.16
CA ASP A 27 -6.26 11.31 0.30
C ASP A 27 -4.73 11.19 0.45
N ILE A 28 -4.26 10.04 0.94
CA ILE A 28 -2.83 9.74 1.04
C ILE A 28 -2.19 9.64 -0.36
N VAL A 29 -2.84 8.93 -1.30
CA VAL A 29 -2.26 8.61 -2.61
C VAL A 29 -2.43 9.74 -3.62
N LEU A 30 -3.59 10.40 -3.68
CA LEU A 30 -3.80 11.49 -4.63
C LEU A 30 -3.27 12.81 -4.08
N HIS A 31 -3.74 13.22 -2.90
CA HIS A 31 -3.42 14.54 -2.35
C HIS A 31 -2.10 14.57 -1.57
N GLY A 32 -1.49 13.42 -1.31
CA GLY A 32 -0.20 13.35 -0.65
C GLY A 32 -0.26 13.78 0.82
N SER A 33 -1.30 13.41 1.57
CA SER A 33 -1.40 13.78 3.00
C SER A 33 -0.28 13.22 3.90
N ARG A 34 0.62 12.41 3.35
CA ARG A 34 1.84 11.92 3.98
C ARG A 34 3.12 12.48 3.36
N LEU A 35 3.05 13.64 2.68
CA LEU A 35 4.19 14.30 2.06
C LEU A 35 5.34 14.58 3.04
N ASP A 36 5.01 15.01 4.28
CA ASP A 36 5.99 15.23 5.35
C ASP A 36 6.76 13.96 5.76
N LYS A 37 6.21 12.78 5.44
CA LYS A 37 6.84 11.47 5.67
C LYS A 37 7.50 10.92 4.40
N GLY A 38 7.60 11.71 3.34
CA GLY A 38 8.23 11.35 2.07
C GLY A 38 7.31 10.65 1.07
N MET A 39 6.00 10.60 1.31
CA MET A 39 5.03 10.00 0.38
C MET A 39 4.33 11.11 -0.42
N ALA A 40 4.78 11.32 -1.66
CA ALA A 40 4.18 12.29 -2.56
C ALA A 40 2.77 11.86 -3.01
N GLY A 41 1.94 12.86 -3.31
CA GLY A 41 0.67 12.66 -4.00
C GLY A 41 0.88 12.38 -5.49
N PHE A 42 -0.05 11.64 -6.08
CA PHE A 42 -0.07 11.26 -7.49
C PHE A 42 -1.18 11.97 -8.27
N GLU A 43 -1.77 13.04 -7.71
CA GLU A 43 -2.72 13.90 -8.42
C GLU A 43 -2.13 14.36 -9.76
N GLY A 44 -2.91 14.23 -10.83
CA GLY A 44 -2.48 14.50 -12.21
C GLY A 44 -1.77 13.34 -12.92
N THR A 45 -1.37 12.29 -12.19
CA THR A 45 -0.91 11.01 -12.77
C THR A 45 -1.97 9.92 -12.64
N LEU A 46 -2.67 9.88 -11.50
CA LEU A 46 -3.74 8.95 -11.21
C LEU A 46 -5.05 9.72 -10.98
N ASP A 47 -6.16 9.12 -11.43
CA ASP A 47 -7.51 9.53 -11.04
C ASP A 47 -8.04 8.69 -9.86
N ASN A 48 -9.25 9.03 -9.40
CA ASN A 48 -9.90 8.35 -8.27
C ASN A 48 -10.19 6.88 -8.56
N ASP A 49 -10.63 6.54 -9.78
CA ASP A 49 -10.97 5.17 -10.17
C ASP A 49 -9.71 4.30 -10.24
N GLN A 50 -8.61 4.85 -10.74
CA GLN A 50 -7.30 4.20 -10.78
C GLN A 50 -6.73 4.01 -9.37
N ALA A 51 -6.85 5.00 -8.50
CA ALA A 51 -6.44 4.87 -7.10
C ALA A 51 -7.23 3.76 -6.39
N GLU A 52 -8.55 3.70 -6.58
CA GLU A 52 -9.38 2.64 -6.00
C GLU A 52 -9.07 1.26 -6.60
N ALA A 53 -8.80 1.19 -7.91
CA ALA A 53 -8.38 -0.06 -8.54
C ALA A 53 -7.08 -0.62 -7.94
N ILE A 54 -6.11 0.25 -7.64
CA ILE A 54 -4.88 -0.15 -6.94
C ILE A 54 -5.20 -0.61 -5.52
N ARG A 55 -6.05 0.12 -4.78
CA ARG A 55 -6.49 -0.28 -3.43
C ARG A 55 -7.13 -1.68 -3.45
N ALA A 56 -8.03 -1.93 -4.40
CA ALA A 56 -8.69 -3.22 -4.58
C ALA A 56 -7.69 -4.35 -4.90
N PHE A 57 -6.70 -4.07 -5.75
CA PHE A 57 -5.62 -5.02 -6.04
C PHE A 57 -4.81 -5.37 -4.78
N VAL A 58 -4.42 -4.38 -3.97
CA VAL A 58 -3.69 -4.61 -2.71
C VAL A 58 -4.52 -5.47 -1.75
N VAL A 59 -5.82 -5.23 -1.64
CA VAL A 59 -6.73 -6.05 -0.81
C VAL A 59 -6.78 -7.50 -1.31
N SER A 60 -6.86 -7.70 -2.61
CA SER A 60 -6.83 -9.04 -3.22
C SER A 60 -5.54 -9.79 -2.87
N GLU A 61 -4.39 -9.12 -2.97
CA GLU A 61 -3.09 -9.70 -2.60
C GLU A 61 -3.01 -10.02 -1.09
N ALA A 62 -3.53 -9.13 -0.24
CA ALA A 62 -3.60 -9.38 1.20
C ALA A 62 -4.44 -10.63 1.53
N ASN A 63 -5.56 -10.82 0.83
CA ASN A 63 -6.42 -12.00 1.00
C ASN A 63 -5.72 -13.30 0.57
N LYS A 64 -5.01 -13.30 -0.57
CA LYS A 64 -4.23 -14.48 -1.03
C LYS A 64 -3.16 -14.89 -0.03
N ILE A 65 -2.49 -13.93 0.62
CA ILE A 65 -1.49 -14.21 1.64
C ILE A 65 -2.13 -14.82 2.89
N ARG A 66 -3.30 -14.30 3.29
CA ARG A 66 -4.06 -14.85 4.42
C ARG A 66 -4.46 -16.30 4.18
N GLU A 67 -5.01 -16.60 3.01
CA GLU A 67 -5.37 -17.97 2.60
C GLU A 67 -4.15 -18.89 2.61
N ARG A 68 -3.03 -18.48 2.00
CA ARG A 68 -1.79 -19.26 2.03
C ARG A 68 -1.30 -19.52 3.46
N ARG A 69 -1.40 -18.52 4.34
CA ARG A 69 -0.98 -18.66 5.74
C ARG A 69 -1.89 -19.61 6.52
N GLU A 70 -3.17 -19.65 6.17
CA GLU A 70 -4.15 -20.57 6.74
C GLU A 70 -3.94 -22.00 6.27
N ASP A 71 -3.72 -22.23 4.97
CA ASP A 71 -3.38 -23.57 4.43
C ASP A 71 -2.13 -24.14 5.07
N ILE A 72 -1.06 -23.34 5.17
CA ILE A 72 0.18 -23.75 5.85
C ILE A 72 -0.11 -24.15 7.29
N ARG A 73 -0.87 -23.33 8.03
CA ARG A 73 -1.22 -23.65 9.42
C ARG A 73 -1.99 -24.97 9.51
N ASN A 74 -2.97 -25.18 8.65
CA ASN A 74 -3.83 -26.37 8.67
C ASN A 74 -3.08 -27.65 8.26
N ARG A 75 -2.06 -27.55 7.40
CA ARG A 75 -1.21 -28.68 7.01
C ARG A 75 -0.29 -29.20 8.11
N PHE A 76 0.02 -28.38 9.11
CA PHE A 76 0.92 -28.73 10.21
C PHE A 76 0.18 -28.95 11.54
N ASN A 77 -1.15 -29.09 11.50
CA ASN A 77 -2.00 -29.41 12.64
C ASN A 77 -2.72 -30.75 12.41
#